data_AF-C3YMH2-F1
#
_entry.id   AF-C3YMH2-F1
#
_cell.length_a   1.000
_cell.length_b   1.000
_cell.length_c   1.000
_cell.angle_alpha   90.00
_cell.angle_beta   90.00
_cell.angle_gamma   90.00
#
_symmetry.space_group_name_H-M   'P 1'
#
loop_
_entity.id
_entity.type
_entity.pdbx_description
1 polymer ?
#
loop_
_entity_poly.entity_id
_entity_poly.type
_entity_poly.pdbx_seq_one_letter_code
_entity_poly.pdbx_strand_id
1 'polypeptide(L)'
;VEFEGYSGTVAFNKDGIRDNLQMDLLENKGRELKKVRLKDDNHMYIKDKGGSSTFIGQCYSGNSLPVLFCQSHPYVQVKKNADAFELEGEERFEGYLMDLIRKMALHLNFTYSLEILEDAHVGEKQPDGSWDGMIGLLFNYEVRGT
;
A
#
# COMPACT_ATOMS: atom_id res chain seq x y z
N VAL A 1 -30.91 32.33 16.67
CA VAL A 1 -31.09 32.47 15.22
C VAL A 1 -30.77 31.13 14.60
N GLU A 2 -31.70 30.57 13.86
CA GLU A 2 -31.54 29.27 13.19
C GLU A 2 -32.00 29.42 11.74
N PHE A 3 -31.17 29.01 10.80
CA PHE A 3 -31.50 29.06 9.37
C PHE A 3 -30.75 27.99 8.59
N GLU A 4 -31.25 27.67 7.39
CA GLU A 4 -30.61 26.72 6.48
C GLU A 4 -29.64 27.42 5.53
N GLY A 5 -28.43 26.86 5.38
CA GLY A 5 -27.39 27.38 4.50
C GLY A 5 -26.59 26.26 3.82
N TYR A 6 -25.57 26.63 3.04
CA TYR A 6 -24.73 25.66 2.30
C TYR A 6 -23.97 24.65 3.18
N SER A 7 -23.85 24.94 4.48
CA SER A 7 -23.21 24.07 5.47
C SER A 7 -24.23 23.30 6.32
N GLY A 8 -25.47 23.18 5.83
CA GLY A 8 -26.63 22.68 6.57
C GLY A 8 -27.16 23.71 7.56
N THR A 9 -27.87 23.23 8.58
CA THR A 9 -28.48 24.06 9.61
C THR A 9 -27.43 24.91 10.33
N VAL A 10 -27.65 26.21 10.41
CA VAL A 10 -26.77 27.18 11.07
C VAL A 10 -27.44 27.60 12.38
N ALA A 11 -26.84 27.20 13.49
CA ALA A 11 -27.25 27.60 14.84
C ALA A 11 -26.03 27.98 15.67
N PHE A 12 -26.24 28.85 16.66
CA PHE A 12 -25.19 29.34 17.56
C PHE A 12 -25.57 29.09 19.01
N ASN A 13 -24.60 28.71 19.82
CA ASN A 13 -24.78 28.55 21.26
C ASN A 13 -24.81 29.92 21.98
N LYS A 14 -24.90 29.89 23.32
CA LYS A 14 -25.02 31.11 24.15
C LYS A 14 -23.81 32.04 24.05
N ASP A 15 -22.65 31.52 23.66
CA ASP A 15 -21.41 32.27 23.48
C ASP A 15 -21.22 32.76 22.04
N GLY A 16 -22.20 32.53 21.16
CA GLY A 16 -22.13 32.90 19.75
C GLY A 16 -21.25 31.98 18.89
N ILE A 17 -20.91 30.79 19.39
CA ILE A 17 -20.10 29.79 18.67
C ILE A 17 -21.03 28.82 17.95
N ARG A 18 -20.68 28.47 16.70
CA ARG A 18 -21.35 27.41 15.95
C ARG A 18 -20.70 26.06 16.24
N ASP A 19 -21.41 25.18 16.92
CA ASP A 19 -20.96 23.84 17.30
C ASP A 19 -21.68 22.71 16.54
N ASN A 20 -22.71 23.04 15.74
CA ASN A 20 -23.51 22.07 14.98
C ASN A 20 -22.95 21.70 13.59
N LEU A 21 -21.62 21.71 13.41
CA LEU A 21 -21.00 21.46 12.11
C LEU A 21 -20.98 19.96 11.73
N GLN A 22 -21.32 19.68 10.48
CA GLN A 22 -21.12 18.38 9.85
C GLN A 22 -20.00 18.48 8.82
N MET A 23 -18.89 17.79 9.08
CA MET A 23 -17.77 17.68 8.14
C MET A 23 -17.86 16.36 7.38
N ASP A 24 -17.33 16.32 6.17
CA ASP A 24 -17.16 15.10 5.39
C ASP A 24 -15.68 14.76 5.24
N LEU A 25 -15.35 13.48 5.42
CA LEU A 25 -14.02 12.98 5.07
C LEU A 25 -14.06 12.52 3.61
N LEU A 26 -13.20 13.11 2.79
CA LEU A 26 -13.03 12.75 1.39
C LEU A 26 -11.67 12.07 1.22
N GLU A 27 -11.67 10.92 0.57
CA GLU A 27 -10.47 10.22 0.14
C GLU A 27 -10.20 10.52 -1.33
N ASN A 28 -8.97 10.92 -1.63
CA ASN A 28 -8.55 11.15 -3.01
C ASN A 28 -8.00 9.85 -3.59
N LYS A 29 -8.70 9.28 -4.58
CA LYS A 29 -8.26 8.10 -5.34
C LYS A 29 -7.63 8.48 -6.69
N GLY A 30 -7.06 9.69 -6.79
CA GLY A 30 -6.38 10.21 -7.97
C GLY A 30 -7.32 10.83 -9.01
N ARG A 31 -8.36 10.09 -9.45
CA ARG A 31 -9.35 10.60 -10.43
C ARG A 31 -10.62 11.15 -9.79
N GLU A 32 -10.95 10.70 -8.58
CA GLU A 32 -12.18 11.08 -7.89
C GLU A 32 -11.94 11.26 -6.39
N LEU A 33 -12.66 12.23 -5.82
CA LEU A 33 -12.79 12.39 -4.37
C LEU A 33 -13.99 11.58 -3.90
N LYS A 34 -13.74 10.53 -3.12
CA LYS A 34 -14.77 9.64 -2.58
C LYS A 34 -15.07 9.99 -1.13
N LYS A 35 -16.35 10.21 -0.80
CA LYS A 35 -16.77 10.44 0.59
C LYS A 35 -16.76 9.13 1.39
N VAL A 36 -16.09 9.11 2.54
CA VAL A 36 -15.83 7.89 3.35
C VAL A 36 -16.54 7.89 4.72
N ARG A 37 -17.40 8.87 5.00
CA ARG A 37 -17.96 9.10 6.36
C ARG A 37 -19.42 8.64 6.54
N LEU A 38 -19.71 8.08 7.73
CA LEU A 38 -21.00 8.13 8.43
C LEU A 38 -20.76 8.71 9.84
N LYS A 39 -21.59 9.68 10.26
CA LYS A 39 -21.55 10.29 11.60
C LYS A 39 -22.65 9.65 12.44
N ASP A 40 -22.31 9.22 13.64
CA ASP A 40 -23.26 9.00 14.74
C ASP A 40 -22.90 9.98 15.87
N ASP A 41 -23.84 10.32 16.74
CA ASP A 41 -24.00 11.59 17.46
C ASP A 41 -22.81 12.17 18.26
N ASN A 42 -21.65 11.50 18.34
CA ASN A 42 -20.40 12.10 18.83
C ASN A 42 -19.11 11.47 18.30
N HIS A 43 -19.18 10.57 17.32
CA HIS A 43 -18.03 9.79 16.86
C HIS A 43 -17.94 9.75 15.33
N MET A 44 -16.73 9.97 14.81
CA MET A 44 -16.43 9.75 13.40
C MET A 44 -15.95 8.31 13.22
N TYR A 45 -16.66 7.54 12.38
CA TYR A 45 -16.19 6.24 11.93
C TYR A 45 -16.06 6.23 10.40
N ILE A 46 -14.99 5.61 9.92
CA ILE A 46 -14.72 5.39 8.50
C ILE A 46 -15.50 4.13 8.10
N LYS A 47 -16.50 4.26 7.22
CA LYS A 47 -17.17 3.07 6.68
C LYS A 47 -16.33 2.57 5.53
N ASP A 48 -15.47 1.60 5.83
CA ASP A 48 -14.87 0.82 4.76
C ASP A 48 -16.01 0.10 4.02
N LYS A 49 -16.18 0.42 2.74
CA LYS A 49 -17.10 -0.32 1.84
C LYS A 49 -16.38 -1.53 1.22
N GLY A 50 -15.24 -1.94 1.77
CA GLY A 50 -14.70 -3.30 1.70
C GLY A 50 -14.79 -3.92 3.08
N GLY A 51 -15.53 -5.03 3.21
CA GLY A 51 -15.67 -5.71 4.49
C GLY A 51 -14.35 -6.23 5.06
N SER A 52 -14.40 -6.49 6.37
CA SER A 52 -13.41 -7.18 7.22
C SER A 52 -12.36 -6.31 7.90
N SER A 53 -12.65 -6.03 9.17
CA SER A 53 -11.67 -6.11 10.25
C SER A 53 -11.10 -7.54 10.33
N THR A 54 -10.32 -7.93 9.34
CA THR A 54 -9.43 -9.10 9.38
C THR A 54 -8.21 -8.75 8.57
N PHE A 55 -7.06 -8.64 9.25
CA PHE A 55 -5.74 -8.41 8.68
C PHE A 55 -5.23 -9.59 7.80
N ILE A 56 -6.13 -10.43 7.26
CA ILE A 56 -5.82 -11.66 6.53
C ILE A 56 -6.87 -11.84 5.44
N GLY A 57 -6.59 -11.33 4.25
CA GLY A 57 -7.49 -11.48 3.11
C GLY A 57 -7.56 -10.26 2.20
N GLN A 58 -6.46 -9.54 1.99
CA GLN A 58 -6.36 -8.77 0.76
C GLN A 58 -6.37 -9.80 -0.37
N CYS A 59 -7.49 -9.85 -1.10
CA CYS A 59 -7.50 -10.40 -2.44
C CYS A 59 -6.49 -9.54 -3.21
N TYR A 60 -5.26 -10.01 -3.38
CA TYR A 60 -4.27 -9.34 -4.23
C TYR A 60 -4.69 -9.34 -5.71
N SER A 61 -5.89 -9.85 -6.02
CA SER A 61 -6.57 -9.83 -7.30
C SER A 61 -6.50 -8.47 -7.97
N GLY A 62 -5.66 -8.36 -8.98
CA GLY A 62 -5.50 -7.17 -9.82
C GLY A 62 -4.47 -6.14 -9.36
N ASN A 63 -3.76 -6.38 -8.24
CA ASN A 63 -2.67 -5.52 -7.81
C ASN A 63 -1.33 -6.02 -8.36
N SER A 64 -0.50 -5.08 -8.83
CA SER A 64 0.89 -5.35 -9.19
C SER A 64 1.80 -5.01 -8.01
N LEU A 65 2.50 -6.00 -7.48
CA LEU A 65 3.37 -5.84 -6.32
C LEU A 65 4.85 -5.73 -6.74
N PRO A 66 5.58 -4.67 -6.34
CA PRO A 66 7.02 -4.64 -6.48
C PRO A 66 7.64 -5.62 -5.48
N VAL A 67 8.53 -6.48 -5.97
CA VAL A 67 9.20 -7.52 -5.19
C VAL A 67 10.69 -7.23 -5.20
N LEU A 68 11.21 -6.84 -4.04
CA LEU A 68 12.64 -6.63 -3.83
C LEU A 68 13.33 -7.96 -3.61
N PHE A 69 14.48 -8.15 -4.24
CA PHE A 69 15.29 -9.35 -4.05
C PHE A 69 16.78 -9.06 -4.22
N CYS A 70 17.58 -9.97 -3.68
CA CYS A 70 19.03 -10.02 -3.85
C CYS A 70 19.42 -11.32 -4.57
N GLN A 71 20.48 -11.27 -5.37
CA GLN A 71 20.99 -12.47 -6.00
C GLN A 71 21.66 -13.35 -4.94
N SER A 72 21.12 -14.55 -4.74
CA SER A 72 21.64 -15.52 -3.79
C SER A 72 21.41 -16.90 -4.34
N HIS A 73 22.47 -17.65 -4.61
CA HIS A 73 22.36 -19.07 -4.89
C HIS A 73 21.89 -19.80 -3.62
N PRO A 74 20.92 -20.73 -3.68
CA PRO A 74 20.16 -21.22 -4.84
C PRO A 74 18.75 -20.58 -5.01
N TYR A 75 18.49 -19.46 -4.33
CA TYR A 75 17.16 -18.86 -4.22
C TYR A 75 16.79 -17.98 -5.42
N VAL A 76 17.70 -17.12 -5.87
CA VAL A 76 17.53 -16.25 -7.05
C VAL A 76 18.86 -16.07 -7.77
N GLN A 77 18.89 -16.39 -9.06
CA GLN A 77 20.05 -16.31 -9.94
C GLN A 77 19.65 -15.87 -11.33
N VAL A 78 20.56 -15.23 -12.06
CA VAL A 78 20.39 -14.97 -13.49
C VAL A 78 20.56 -16.29 -14.24
N LYS A 79 19.62 -16.60 -15.14
CA LYS A 79 19.71 -17.75 -16.02
C LYS A 79 20.97 -17.65 -16.89
N LYS A 80 21.69 -18.76 -17.05
CA LYS A 80 22.94 -18.79 -17.84
C LYS A 80 22.77 -18.32 -19.29
N ASN A 81 21.57 -18.48 -19.82
CA ASN A 81 21.21 -18.15 -21.18
C ASN A 81 20.38 -16.85 -21.27
N ALA A 82 20.24 -16.09 -20.17
CA ALA A 82 19.43 -14.87 -20.14
C ALA A 82 19.83 -13.88 -21.23
N ASP A 83 21.14 -13.60 -21.35
CA ASP A 83 21.64 -12.64 -22.34
C ASP A 83 21.63 -13.23 -23.76
N ALA A 84 21.77 -14.55 -23.91
CA ALA A 84 21.78 -15.23 -25.20
C ALA A 84 20.40 -15.33 -25.86
N PHE A 85 19.33 -15.33 -25.06
CA PHE A 85 17.94 -15.34 -25.53
C PHE A 85 17.26 -13.98 -25.38
N GLU A 86 18.01 -12.92 -25.07
CA GLU A 86 17.47 -11.57 -24.86
C GLU A 86 16.28 -11.56 -23.89
N LEU A 87 16.36 -12.37 -22.82
CA LEU A 87 15.30 -12.42 -21.82
C LEU A 87 15.24 -11.08 -21.08
N GLU A 88 14.04 -10.60 -20.78
CA GLU A 88 13.81 -9.34 -20.07
C GLU A 88 13.05 -9.56 -18.76
N GLY A 89 13.22 -8.62 -17.83
CA GLY A 89 12.49 -8.61 -16.56
C GLY A 89 12.64 -9.89 -15.74
N GLU A 90 11.51 -10.47 -15.35
CA GLU A 90 11.44 -11.68 -14.52
C GLU A 90 11.93 -12.96 -15.20
N GLU A 91 11.91 -13.00 -16.53
CA GLU A 91 12.30 -14.19 -17.28
C GLU A 91 13.80 -14.45 -17.23
N ARG A 92 14.58 -13.42 -16.91
CA ARG A 92 16.03 -13.51 -16.70
C ARG A 92 16.40 -14.27 -15.44
N PHE A 93 15.48 -14.42 -14.49
CA PHE A 93 15.77 -14.99 -13.17
C PHE A 93 15.20 -16.39 -13.00
N GLU A 94 15.98 -17.23 -12.32
CA GLU A 94 15.62 -18.58 -11.90
C GLU A 94 16.03 -18.84 -10.45
N GLY A 95 15.47 -19.87 -9.83
CA GLY A 95 15.77 -20.26 -8.46
C GLY A 95 14.51 -20.56 -7.65
N TYR A 96 14.70 -21.07 -6.44
CA TYR A 96 13.59 -21.52 -5.60
C TYR A 96 12.57 -20.42 -5.30
N LEU A 97 13.03 -19.19 -5.04
CA LEU A 97 12.14 -18.07 -4.70
C LEU A 97 11.31 -17.62 -5.90
N MET A 98 11.89 -17.71 -7.11
CA MET A 98 11.18 -17.39 -8.36
C MET A 98 10.02 -18.37 -8.62
N ASP A 99 10.22 -19.66 -8.37
CA ASP A 99 9.16 -20.65 -8.52
C ASP A 99 8.09 -20.50 -7.44
N LEU A 100 8.49 -20.16 -6.21
CA LEU A 100 7.58 -19.91 -5.11
C LEU A 100 6.67 -18.70 -5.41
N ILE A 101 7.24 -17.58 -5.84
CA ILE A 101 6.44 -16.38 -6.09
C ILE A 101 5.50 -16.53 -7.28
N ARG A 102 5.92 -17.24 -8.35
CA ARG A 102 5.03 -17.59 -9.46
C ARG A 102 3.83 -18.41 -8.99
N LYS A 103 4.04 -19.40 -8.11
CA LYS A 103 2.96 -20.19 -7.53
C LYS A 103 2.05 -19.36 -6.63
N MET A 104 2.62 -18.47 -5.82
CA MET A 104 1.85 -17.55 -4.99
C MET A 104 1.02 -16.59 -5.85
N ALA A 105 1.60 -16.02 -6.91
CA ALA A 105 0.92 -15.14 -7.87
C ALA A 105 -0.28 -15.83 -8.51
N LEU A 106 -0.11 -17.07 -8.97
CA LEU A 106 -1.21 -17.87 -9.52
C LEU A 106 -2.30 -18.18 -8.49
N HIS A 107 -1.91 -18.55 -7.27
CA HIS A 107 -2.85 -18.97 -6.23
C HIS A 107 -3.61 -17.80 -5.58
N LEU A 108 -2.95 -16.65 -5.45
CA LEU A 108 -3.49 -15.43 -4.83
C LEU A 108 -3.96 -14.39 -5.85
N ASN A 109 -3.80 -14.71 -7.14
CA ASN A 109 -4.22 -13.91 -8.30
C ASN A 109 -3.61 -12.50 -8.37
N PHE A 110 -2.30 -12.35 -8.11
CA PHE A 110 -1.60 -11.07 -8.25
C PHE A 110 -0.57 -11.08 -9.35
N THR A 111 -0.18 -9.90 -9.83
CA THR A 111 0.97 -9.71 -10.71
C THR A 111 2.11 -9.09 -9.92
N TYR A 112 3.35 -9.27 -10.34
CA TYR A 112 4.49 -8.67 -9.66
C TYR A 112 5.54 -8.17 -10.64
N SER A 113 6.36 -7.24 -10.17
CA SER A 113 7.57 -6.79 -10.87
C SER A 113 8.78 -7.00 -9.98
N LEU A 114 9.87 -7.45 -10.57
CA LEU A 114 11.12 -7.72 -9.87
C LEU A 114 11.99 -6.45 -9.81
N GLU A 115 12.40 -6.06 -8.62
CA GLU A 115 13.34 -4.95 -8.39
C GLU A 115 14.65 -5.48 -7.79
N ILE A 116 15.73 -5.34 -8.55
CA ILE A 116 17.08 -5.76 -8.15
C ILE A 116 17.72 -4.63 -7.38
N LEU A 117 18.38 -4.99 -6.29
CA LEU A 117 19.21 -4.07 -5.52
C LEU A 117 20.69 -4.38 -5.79
N GLU A 118 21.41 -3.39 -6.29
CA GLU A 118 22.82 -3.52 -6.71
C GLU A 118 23.76 -3.83 -5.53
N ASP A 119 23.46 -3.30 -4.33
CA ASP A 119 24.24 -3.50 -3.09
C ASP A 119 23.38 -4.14 -1.97
N ALA A 120 22.55 -5.12 -2.30
CA ALA A 120 21.57 -5.64 -1.34
C ALA A 120 22.18 -6.53 -0.24
N HIS A 121 22.38 -5.95 0.94
CA HIS A 121 22.28 -6.68 2.20
C HIS A 121 20.83 -6.66 2.71
N VAL A 122 20.54 -7.58 3.64
CA VAL A 122 19.19 -7.73 4.21
C VAL A 122 18.75 -6.43 4.90
N GLY A 123 19.68 -5.78 5.59
CA GLY A 123 19.47 -4.56 6.35
C GLY A 123 20.11 -4.67 7.72
N GLU A 124 20.70 -3.58 8.16
CA GLU A 124 21.35 -3.34 9.43
C GLU A 124 20.67 -2.15 10.10
N LYS A 125 20.51 -2.25 11.42
CA LYS A 125 19.91 -1.19 12.22
C LYS A 125 20.95 -0.12 12.50
N GLN A 126 20.69 1.09 12.04
CA GLN A 126 21.56 2.24 12.21
C GLN A 126 21.44 2.82 13.63
N PRO A 127 22.45 3.57 14.11
CA PRO A 127 22.45 4.16 15.45
C PRO A 127 21.28 5.14 15.70
N ASP A 128 20.75 5.74 14.65
CA ASP A 128 19.58 6.63 14.70
C ASP A 128 18.24 5.88 14.80
N GLY A 129 18.26 4.54 14.76
CA GLY A 129 17.10 3.67 14.83
C GLY A 129 16.47 3.31 13.49
N SER A 130 16.95 3.90 12.39
CA SER A 130 16.55 3.53 11.03
C SER A 130 17.14 2.18 10.62
N TRP A 131 16.58 1.59 9.55
CA TRP A 131 17.13 0.41 8.90
C TRP A 131 17.62 0.81 7.51
N ASP A 132 18.71 0.19 7.07
CA ASP A 132 19.16 0.25 5.67
C ASP A 132 18.85 -1.06 4.93
N GLY A 133 19.42 -1.23 3.73
CA GLY A 133 19.24 -2.43 2.91
C GLY A 133 17.79 -2.68 2.52
N MET A 134 17.44 -3.95 2.30
CA MET A 134 16.08 -4.34 1.92
C MET A 134 15.04 -3.97 2.99
N ILE A 135 15.37 -4.10 4.28
CA ILE A 135 14.47 -3.73 5.38
C ILE A 135 14.18 -2.22 5.34
N GLY A 136 15.22 -1.39 5.23
CA GLY A 136 15.09 0.05 5.13
C GLY A 136 14.24 0.49 3.94
N LEU A 137 14.43 -0.17 2.80
CA LEU A 137 13.63 0.08 1.61
C LEU A 137 12.17 -0.25 1.87
N LEU A 138 11.83 -1.42 2.41
CA LEU A 138 10.44 -1.78 2.70
C LEU A 138 9.74 -0.76 3.61
N PHE A 139 10.43 -0.25 4.63
CA PHE A 139 9.91 0.85 5.46
C PHE A 139 9.65 2.12 4.65
N ASN A 140 10.55 2.47 3.73
CA ASN A 140 10.42 3.67 2.90
C ASN A 140 9.42 3.52 1.74
N TYR A 141 9.18 2.29 1.24
CA TYR A 141 8.18 2.03 0.21
C TYR A 141 6.76 2.28 0.72
N GLU A 142 6.47 2.01 2.00
CA GLU A 142 5.21 2.46 2.62
C GLU A 142 5.06 3.99 2.58
N VAL A 143 6.17 4.73 2.73
CA VAL A 143 6.17 6.20 2.73
C VAL A 143 6.01 6.81 1.33
N ARG A 144 6.37 6.09 0.27
CA ARG A 144 6.19 6.54 -1.13
C ARG A 144 4.83 6.16 -1.73
N GLY A 145 4.10 5.25 -1.10
CA GLY A 145 2.78 4.79 -1.52
C GLY A 145 1.60 5.64 -1.03
N THR A 146 1.85 6.75 -0.34
CA THR A 146 0.83 7.68 0.20
C THR A 146 0.74 9.00 -0.55
#